data_AF-A0A345BDY8-F1
#
_entry.id   AF-A0A345BDY8-F1
#
_cell.length_a   1.000
_cell.length_b   1.000
_cell.length_c   1.000
_cell.angle_alpha   90.00
_cell.angle_beta   90.00
_cell.angle_gamma   90.00
#
_symmetry.space_group_name_H-M   'P 1'
#
loop_
_entity.id
_entity.type
_entity.pdbx_description
1 polymer ?
#
loop_
_entity_poly.entity_id
_entity_poly.type
_entity_poly.pdbx_seq_one_letter_code
_entity_poly.pdbx_strand_id
1 'polypeptide(L)' 'GRQSPYFFNAGLLYSSSLLSTTAQAYAKILSSSRIPDFDVLFGPAYKGISLAAVSAVSLYQQTGKDIGYCYNRKEKKD' A
#
# COMPACT_ATOMS: atom_id res chain seq x y z
N GLY A 1 -6.09 -23.78 -15.30
CA GLY A 1 -5.45 -22.44 -15.24
C GLY A 1 -4.23 -22.42 -16.16
N ARG A 2 -3.62 -21.24 -16.39
CA ARG A 2 -2.38 -21.11 -17.18
C ARG A 2 -1.18 -21.69 -16.41
N GLN A 3 -0.22 -22.31 -17.10
CA GLN A 3 1.07 -22.66 -16.50
C GLN A 3 1.98 -21.41 -16.49
N SER A 4 2.49 -21.05 -15.32
CA SER A 4 3.39 -19.90 -15.13
C SER A 4 4.79 -20.39 -14.78
N PRO A 5 5.86 -19.81 -15.35
CA PRO A 5 7.23 -20.16 -15.00
C PRO A 5 7.69 -19.56 -13.66
N TYR A 6 6.86 -18.76 -13.01
CA TYR A 6 7.14 -18.16 -11.70
C TYR A 6 5.88 -18.01 -10.84
N PHE A 7 6.09 -17.79 -9.56
CA PHE A 7 5.04 -17.51 -8.58
C PHE A 7 5.42 -16.29 -7.75
N PHE A 8 4.48 -15.36 -7.59
CA PHE A 8 4.62 -14.22 -6.68
C PHE A 8 3.47 -14.24 -5.68
N ASN A 9 3.81 -14.16 -4.40
CA ASN A 9 2.83 -14.11 -3.32
C ASN A 9 3.20 -13.02 -2.31
N ALA A 10 2.48 -11.90 -2.39
CA ALA A 10 2.63 -10.79 -1.45
C ALA A 10 2.32 -11.19 0.01
N GLY A 11 1.61 -12.30 0.26
CA GLY A 11 1.38 -12.82 1.61
C GLY A 11 2.65 -13.28 2.33
N LEU A 12 3.76 -13.48 1.61
CA LEU A 12 5.07 -13.79 2.19
C LEU A 12 5.79 -12.54 2.72
N LEU A 13 5.25 -11.34 2.49
CA LEU A 13 5.79 -10.07 2.99
C LEU A 13 5.24 -9.77 4.39
N TYR A 14 5.43 -10.69 5.34
CA TYR A 14 4.77 -10.66 6.66
C TYR A 14 5.67 -10.17 7.81
N SER A 15 6.98 -10.04 7.62
CA SER A 15 7.88 -9.52 8.65
C SER A 15 7.95 -7.99 8.60
N SER A 16 8.34 -7.36 9.71
CA SER A 16 8.50 -5.91 9.79
C SER A 16 9.51 -5.36 8.78
N SER A 17 10.64 -6.07 8.56
CA SER A 17 11.64 -5.68 7.57
C SER A 17 11.09 -5.73 6.15
N LEU A 18 10.34 -6.78 5.80
CA LEU A 18 9.73 -6.91 4.47
C LEU A 18 8.60 -5.90 4.26
N LEU A 19 7.75 -5.68 5.26
CA LEU A 19 6.70 -4.65 5.21
C LEU A 19 7.29 -3.26 5.07
N SER A 20 8.36 -2.94 5.80
CA SER A 20 9.06 -1.65 5.71
C SER A 20 9.63 -1.43 4.31
N THR A 21 10.37 -2.40 3.76
CA THR A 21 10.90 -2.32 2.39
C THR A 21 9.79 -2.18 1.36
N THR A 22 8.68 -2.91 1.53
CA THR A 22 7.52 -2.83 0.64
C THR A 22 6.89 -1.44 0.70
N ALA A 23 6.62 -0.91 1.90
CA ALA A 23 6.06 0.41 2.10
C ALA A 23 6.93 1.51 1.48
N GLN A 24 8.25 1.42 1.67
CA GLN A 24 9.21 2.37 1.08
C GLN A 24 9.18 2.33 -0.45
N ALA A 25 9.10 1.13 -1.04
CA ALA A 25 8.99 0.97 -2.48
C ALA A 25 7.69 1.58 -3.03
N TYR A 26 6.55 1.39 -2.35
CA TYR A 26 5.28 2.00 -2.72
C TYR A 26 5.32 3.53 -2.58
N ALA A 27 5.83 4.05 -1.46
CA ALA A 27 5.99 5.49 -1.24
C ALA A 27 6.82 6.16 -2.34
N LYS A 28 7.91 5.53 -2.78
CA LYS A 28 8.75 6.02 -3.88
C LYS A 28 7.99 6.11 -5.22
N ILE A 29 7.04 5.20 -5.47
CA ILE A 29 6.20 5.27 -6.67
C ILE A 29 5.13 6.35 -6.51
N LEU A 30 4.49 6.43 -5.34
CA LEU A 30 3.45 7.41 -5.04
C LEU A 30 3.96 8.86 -5.09
N SER A 31 5.24 9.10 -4.78
CA SER A 31 5.87 10.41 -4.91
C SER A 31 6.47 10.69 -6.30
N SER A 32 6.41 9.72 -7.22
CA SER A 32 6.96 9.88 -8.56
C SER A 32 5.97 10.58 -9.50
N SER A 33 6.49 11.25 -10.52
CA SER A 33 5.70 11.91 -11.59
C SER A 33 4.84 10.95 -12.42
N ARG A 34 4.92 9.63 -12.18
CA ARG A 34 4.06 8.62 -12.80
C ARG A 34 2.65 8.59 -12.19
N ILE A 35 2.49 9.11 -10.99
CA ILE A 35 1.21 9.18 -10.29
C ILE A 35 0.79 10.65 -10.26
N PRO A 36 -0.43 11.01 -10.73
CA PRO A 36 -0.93 12.37 -10.60
C PRO A 36 -1.08 12.75 -9.13
N ASP A 37 -1.17 14.04 -8.84
CA ASP A 37 -1.46 14.48 -7.47
C ASP A 37 -2.78 13.91 -6.96
N PHE A 38 -2.79 13.61 -5.67
CA PHE A 38 -3.90 12.98 -4.96
C PHE A 38 -3.87 13.40 -3.50
N ASP A 39 -5.06 13.40 -2.89
CA ASP A 39 -5.27 13.82 -1.50
C ASP A 39 -5.47 12.64 -0.54
N VAL A 40 -5.91 11.48 -1.06
CA VAL A 40 -6.29 10.32 -0.24
C VAL A 40 -5.75 9.02 -0.84
N LEU A 41 -5.12 8.19 0.00
CA LEU A 41 -4.74 6.82 -0.35
C LEU A 41 -5.80 5.83 0.17
N PHE A 42 -6.42 5.09 -0.75
CA PHE A 42 -7.46 4.11 -0.43
C PHE A 42 -6.91 2.67 -0.37
N GLY A 43 -7.12 1.98 0.75
CA GLY A 43 -6.74 0.59 0.96
C GLY A 43 -7.94 -0.37 0.92
N PRO A 44 -8.16 -1.15 -0.15
CA PRO A 44 -9.31 -2.05 -0.23
C PRO A 44 -9.24 -3.20 0.78
N ALA A 45 -10.36 -3.52 1.44
CA ALA A 45 -10.41 -4.62 2.42
C ALA A 45 -10.11 -6.00 1.79
N TYR A 46 -9.34 -6.87 2.45
CA TYR A 46 -8.63 -6.68 3.75
C TYR A 46 -7.14 -6.35 3.56
N LYS A 47 -6.50 -6.98 2.56
CA LYS A 47 -5.03 -6.92 2.37
C LYS A 47 -4.54 -5.52 2.02
N GLY A 48 -5.37 -4.71 1.36
CA GLY A 48 -5.02 -3.33 0.99
C GLY A 48 -5.01 -2.37 2.18
N ILE A 49 -5.71 -2.69 3.27
CA ILE A 49 -5.82 -1.82 4.46
C ILE A 49 -4.44 -1.59 5.05
N SER A 50 -3.76 -2.67 5.45
CA SER A 50 -2.43 -2.56 6.08
C SER A 50 -1.41 -1.99 5.10
N LEU A 51 -1.41 -2.42 3.84
CA LEU A 51 -0.47 -1.97 2.83
C LEU A 51 -0.59 -0.46 2.54
N ALA A 52 -1.81 0.04 2.37
CA ALA A 52 -2.04 1.47 2.15
C ALA A 52 -1.67 2.29 3.40
N ALA A 53 -2.03 1.83 4.60
CA ALA A 53 -1.67 2.51 5.84
C ALA A 53 -0.14 2.67 5.99
N VAL A 54 0.64 1.58 5.84
CA VAL A 54 2.10 1.67 5.96
C VAL A 54 2.74 2.46 4.83
N SER A 55 2.16 2.43 3.63
CA SER A 55 2.65 3.22 2.49
C SER A 55 2.43 4.72 2.69
N ALA A 56 1.28 5.12 3.24
CA ALA A 56 1.00 6.52 3.59
C ALA A 56 1.99 7.04 4.64
N VAL A 57 2.26 6.24 5.68
CA VAL A 57 3.27 6.57 6.71
C VAL A 57 4.65 6.73 6.07
N SER A 58 5.06 5.81 5.20
CA SER A 58 6.37 5.89 4.53
C SER A 58 6.46 7.07 3.55
N LEU A 59 5.37 7.43 2.88
CA LEU A 59 5.31 8.61 2.01
C LEU A 59 5.54 9.89 2.80
N TYR A 60 4.87 10.06 3.94
CA TYR A 60 5.08 11.20 4.82
C TYR A 60 6.53 11.27 5.31
N GLN A 61 7.10 10.15 5.76
CA GLN A 61 8.49 10.08 6.23
C GLN A 61 9.51 10.47 5.15
N GLN A 62 9.25 10.12 3.89
CA GLN A 62 10.18 10.39 2.78
C GLN A 62 10.03 11.78 2.16
N THR A 63 8.84 12.37 2.21
CA THR A 63 8.51 13.56 1.39
C THR A 63 7.90 14.71 2.19
N GLY A 64 7.43 14.46 3.41
CA GLY A 64 6.63 15.41 4.19
C GLY A 64 5.20 15.61 3.66
N LYS A 65 4.78 14.90 2.60
CA LYS A 65 3.42 15.00 2.05
C LYS A 65 2.44 14.31 3.01
N ASP A 66 1.57 15.11 3.62
CA ASP A 66 0.47 14.63 4.46
C ASP A 66 -0.76 14.39 3.59
N ILE A 67 -1.29 13.18 3.64
CA ILE A 67 -2.42 12.72 2.81
C ILE A 67 -3.43 11.99 3.69
N GLY A 68 -4.69 12.02 3.29
CA GLY A 68 -5.73 11.19 3.89
C GLY A 68 -5.49 9.70 3.64
N TYR A 69 -5.99 8.87 4.54
CA TYR A 69 -6.04 7.42 4.38
C TYR A 69 -7.44 6.91 4.70
N CYS A 70 -7.98 6.04 3.84
CA CYS A 70 -9.28 5.41 4.09
C CYS A 70 -9.35 3.98 3.53
N TYR A 71 -10.36 3.23 3.98
CA TYR A 71 -10.61 1.87 3.53
C TYR A 71 -12.12 1.56 3.60
N ASN A 72 -12.57 0.61 2.79
CA ASN A 72 -13.93 0.09 2.87
C ASN A 72 -14.01 -1.14 3.78
N ARG A 73 -15.22 -1.48 4.23
CA ARG A 73 -15.53 -2.80 4.80
C ARG A 73 -16.15 -3.69 3.71
N LYS A 74 -16.03 -5.02 3.85
CA LYS A 74 -16.72 -5.95 2.95
C LYS A 74 -18.23 -5.95 3.16
N GLU A 75 -18.65 -5.74 4.40
CA GLU A 75 -20.04 -5.67 4.78
C GLU A 75 -20.29 -4.39 5.57
N LYS A 76 -21.52 -3.89 5.50
CA LYS A 76 -21.95 -2.75 6.31
C LYS A 76 -21.89 -3.17 7.79
N LYS A 77 -21.55 -2.22 8.66
CA LYS A 77 -21.63 -2.47 10.11
C LYS A 77 -23.11 -2.45 10.52
N ASP A 78 -23.51 -3.41 11.35
CA ASP A 78 -24.77 -3.36 12.11
C ASP A 78 -24.75 -2.24 13.15
#